data_AF-S7U5U0-F1
#
_entry.id   AF-S7U5U0-F1
#
_cell.length_a   1.000
_cell.length_b   1.000
_cell.length_c   1.000
_cell.angle_alpha   90.00
_cell.angle_beta   90.00
_cell.angle_gamma   90.00
#
_symmetry.space_group_name_H-M   'P 1'
#
loop_
_entity.id
_entity.type
_entity.pdbx_description
1 polymer ?
#
loop_
_entity_poly.entity_id
_entity_poly.type
_entity_poly.pdbx_seq_one_letter_code
_entity_poly.pdbx_strand_id
1 'polypeptide(L)'
;MLKVLLGSRGDLTALLLLLALLLTLGLSLVWLNIERWDLAYRIEHQEQELENKTALVAKLEVERSNLLSPQRIREMAQQFGLAQAKSGQIRHVEAGQ
;
A
#
# COMPACT_ATOMS: atom_id res chain seq x y z
N MET A 1 -15.59 -5.76 66.88
CA MET A 1 -14.53 -5.80 65.86
C MET A 1 -14.63 -6.97 64.88
N LEU A 2 -15.59 -7.90 65.01
CA LEU A 2 -15.76 -9.04 64.09
C LEU A 2 -17.02 -8.92 63.20
N LYS A 3 -17.49 -7.70 62.92
CA LYS A 3 -18.57 -7.46 61.94
C LYS A 3 -18.03 -7.04 60.56
N VAL A 4 -16.72 -6.80 60.48
CA VAL A 4 -15.98 -6.46 59.26
C VAL A 4 -15.57 -7.73 58.47
N LEU A 5 -15.74 -8.92 59.04
CA LEU A 5 -15.31 -10.18 58.42
C LEU A 5 -16.44 -10.95 57.69
N LEU A 6 -17.71 -10.55 57.86
CA LEU A 6 -18.81 -11.09 57.09
C LEU A 6 -19.48 -9.95 56.34
N GLY A 7 -18.88 -9.61 55.20
CA GLY A 7 -19.47 -8.70 54.22
C GLY A 7 -20.88 -9.15 53.88
N SER A 8 -21.77 -8.18 53.78
CA SER A 8 -23.13 -8.41 53.30
C SER A 8 -23.07 -9.11 51.94
N ARG A 9 -24.09 -9.90 51.58
CA ARG A 9 -24.19 -10.49 50.24
C ARG A 9 -23.96 -9.46 49.11
N GLY A 10 -24.31 -8.19 49.36
CA GLY A 10 -24.06 -7.06 48.46
C GLY A 10 -22.57 -6.75 48.20
N ASP A 11 -21.71 -6.87 49.21
CA ASP A 11 -20.29 -6.53 49.10
C ASP A 11 -19.53 -7.57 48.26
N LEU A 12 -19.87 -8.85 48.42
CA LEU A 12 -19.33 -9.93 47.60
C LEU A 12 -19.77 -9.82 46.14
N THR A 13 -21.05 -9.48 45.90
CA THR A 13 -21.53 -9.25 44.53
C THR A 13 -20.85 -8.07 43.87
N ALA A 14 -20.62 -6.97 44.60
CA ALA A 14 -19.91 -5.80 44.08
C ALA A 14 -18.46 -6.15 43.73
N LEU A 15 -17.77 -6.92 44.59
CA LEU A 15 -16.41 -7.37 44.34
C LEU A 15 -16.31 -8.29 43.11
N LEU A 16 -17.25 -9.22 42.94
CA LEU A 16 -17.31 -10.10 41.77
C LEU A 16 -17.58 -9.33 40.48
N LEU A 17 -18.48 -8.34 40.51
CA LEU A 17 -18.75 -7.48 39.36
C LEU A 17 -17.53 -6.64 38.99
N LEU A 18 -16.83 -6.08 39.98
CA LEU A 18 -15.64 -5.28 39.75
C LEU A 18 -14.49 -6.14 39.20
N LEU A 19 -14.32 -7.36 39.71
CA LEU A 19 -13.37 -8.33 39.16
C LEU A 19 -13.72 -8.70 37.71
N ALA A 20 -14.98 -8.98 37.41
CA ALA A 20 -15.44 -9.29 36.06
C ALA A 20 -15.19 -8.12 35.11
N LEU A 21 -15.45 -6.88 35.53
CA LEU A 21 -15.19 -5.68 34.75
C LEU A 21 -13.69 -5.49 34.47
N LEU A 22 -12.83 -5.71 35.46
CA LEU A 22 -11.39 -5.63 35.27
C LEU A 22 -10.88 -6.68 34.28
N LEU A 23 -11.41 -7.91 34.35
CA LEU A 23 -11.05 -8.98 33.44
C LEU A 23 -11.50 -8.68 32.00
N THR A 24 -12.74 -8.20 31.82
CA THR A 24 -13.23 -7.84 30.48
C THR A 24 -12.43 -6.68 29.90
N LEU A 25 -12.18 -5.63 30.67
CA LEU A 25 -11.35 -4.50 30.23
C LEU A 25 -9.92 -4.94 29.89
N GLY A 26 -9.30 -5.76 30.73
CA GLY A 26 -7.97 -6.30 30.49
C GLY A 26 -7.92 -7.11 29.19
N LEU A 27 -8.90 -7.98 28.96
CA LEU A 27 -8.99 -8.78 27.75
C LEU A 27 -9.25 -7.91 26.51
N SER A 28 -10.15 -6.93 26.60
CA SER A 28 -10.43 -5.98 25.53
C SER A 28 -9.19 -5.15 25.16
N LEU A 29 -8.37 -4.75 26.14
CA LEU A 29 -7.12 -4.01 25.89
C LEU A 29 -6.09 -4.85 25.13
N VAL A 30 -5.97 -6.13 25.45
CA VAL A 30 -5.10 -7.07 24.71
C VAL A 30 -5.63 -7.25 23.29
N TRP A 31 -6.93 -7.47 23.12
CA TRP A 31 -7.55 -7.59 21.81
C TRP A 31 -7.31 -6.36 20.93
N LEU A 32 -7.58 -5.17 21.46
CA LEU A 32 -7.38 -3.91 20.75
C LEU A 32 -5.90 -3.65 20.46
N ASN A 33 -4.98 -4.15 21.29
CA ASN A 33 -3.56 -4.11 20.99
C ASN A 33 -3.21 -4.94 19.75
N ILE A 34 -3.72 -6.17 19.66
CA ILE A 34 -3.47 -7.07 18.53
C ILE A 34 -4.03 -6.44 17.25
N GLU A 35 -5.25 -5.94 17.28
CA GLU A 35 -5.87 -5.28 16.12
C GLU A 35 -5.07 -4.02 15.69
N ARG A 36 -4.57 -3.25 16.66
CA ARG A 36 -3.74 -2.07 16.36
C ARG A 36 -2.43 -2.46 15.68
N TRP A 37 -1.78 -3.54 16.14
CA TRP A 37 -0.58 -4.06 15.51
C TRP A 37 -0.86 -4.57 14.09
N ASP A 38 -1.94 -5.33 13.89
CA ASP A 38 -2.33 -5.82 12.57
C ASP A 38 -2.59 -4.67 11.58
N LEU A 39 -3.31 -3.63 12.01
CA LEU A 39 -3.52 -2.44 11.21
C LEU A 39 -2.21 -1.72 10.86
N ALA A 40 -1.29 -1.57 11.82
CA ALA A 40 0.00 -0.94 11.57
C ALA A 40 0.81 -1.70 10.51
N TYR A 41 0.87 -3.04 10.62
CA TYR A 41 1.55 -3.87 9.64
C TYR A 41 0.90 -3.80 8.25
N ARG A 42 -0.43 -3.77 8.17
CA ARG A 42 -1.13 -3.61 6.89
C ARG A 42 -0.80 -2.28 6.23
N ILE A 43 -0.74 -1.19 7.01
CA ILE A 43 -0.37 0.14 6.50
C ILE A 43 1.07 0.11 5.99
N GLU A 44 2.01 -0.38 6.79
CA GLU A 44 3.43 -0.47 6.40
C GLU A 44 3.59 -1.30 5.11
N HIS A 45 2.88 -2.41 4.99
CA HIS A 45 2.91 -3.24 3.79
C HIS A 45 2.36 -2.49 2.56
N GLN A 46 1.25 -1.76 2.71
CA GLN A 46 0.65 -0.98 1.64
C GLN A 46 1.53 0.20 1.22
N GLU A 47 2.17 0.88 2.17
CA GLU A 47 3.15 1.93 1.89
C GLU A 47 4.32 1.39 1.07
N GLN A 48 4.84 0.23 1.45
CA GLN A 48 5.95 -0.40 0.73
C GLN A 48 5.54 -0.87 -0.67
N GLU A 49 4.33 -1.40 -0.84
CA GLU A 49 3.81 -1.75 -2.17
C GLU A 49 3.64 -0.51 -3.06
N LEU A 50 3.15 0.58 -2.49
CA LEU A 50 2.99 1.85 -3.19
C LEU A 50 4.34 2.45 -3.58
N GLU A 51 5.32 2.43 -2.69
CA GLU A 51 6.70 2.87 -2.97
C GLU A 51 7.30 2.07 -4.12
N ASN A 52 7.21 0.74 -4.07
CA ASN A 52 7.73 -0.15 -5.11
C ASN A 52 7.09 0.13 -6.48
N LYS A 53 5.76 0.30 -6.53
CA LYS A 53 5.05 0.65 -7.77
C LYS A 53 5.46 2.02 -8.28
N THR A 54 5.61 3.00 -7.41
CA THR A 54 6.02 4.37 -7.78
C THR A 54 7.43 4.38 -8.33
N ALA A 55 8.37 3.65 -7.70
CA ALA A 55 9.73 3.50 -8.20
C ALA A 55 9.78 2.81 -9.57
N LEU A 56 8.95 1.79 -9.78
CA LEU A 56 8.84 1.10 -11.07
C LEU A 56 8.32 2.03 -12.16
N VAL A 57 7.25 2.80 -11.88
CA VAL A 57 6.70 3.77 -12.83
C VAL A 57 7.75 4.81 -13.21
N ALA A 58 8.45 5.38 -12.23
CA ALA A 58 9.51 6.35 -12.48
C ALA A 58 10.62 5.78 -13.38
N LYS A 59 11.02 4.53 -13.15
CA LYS A 59 12.00 3.84 -14.01
C LYS A 59 11.49 3.68 -15.45
N LEU A 60 10.24 3.24 -15.61
CA LEU A 60 9.63 3.07 -16.93
C LEU A 60 9.46 4.40 -17.67
N GLU A 61 9.18 5.50 -16.96
CA GLU A 61 9.13 6.83 -17.57
C GLU A 61 10.48 7.28 -18.11
N VAL A 62 11.56 7.00 -17.38
CA VAL A 62 12.93 7.26 -17.85
C VAL A 62 13.24 6.41 -19.08
N GLU A 63 12.92 5.12 -19.07
CA GLU A 63 13.14 4.22 -20.21
C GLU A 63 12.32 4.66 -21.43
N ARG A 64 11.04 4.99 -21.25
CA ARG A 64 10.17 5.55 -22.29
C ARG A 64 10.78 6.81 -22.89
N SER A 65 11.24 7.73 -22.05
CA SER A 65 11.83 9.00 -22.51
C SER A 65 13.12 8.76 -23.29
N ASN A 66 13.94 7.79 -22.87
CA ASN A 66 15.14 7.38 -23.59
C ASN A 66 14.80 6.76 -24.96
N LEU A 67 13.80 5.88 -25.03
CA LEU A 67 13.33 5.27 -26.28
C LEU A 67 12.77 6.31 -27.26
N LEU A 68 12.09 7.34 -26.74
CA LEU A 68 11.57 8.46 -27.53
C LEU A 68 12.63 9.53 -27.84
N SER A 69 13.87 9.36 -27.37
CA SER A 69 14.92 10.34 -27.64
C SER A 69 15.21 10.43 -29.15
N PRO A 70 15.45 11.63 -29.71
CA PRO A 70 15.71 11.79 -31.13
C PRO A 70 16.92 11.00 -31.64
N GLN A 71 17.91 10.78 -30.78
CA GLN A 71 19.09 9.96 -31.10
C GLN A 71 18.67 8.49 -31.28
N ARG A 72 17.95 7.92 -30.30
CA ARG A 72 17.52 6.52 -30.35
C ARG A 72 16.55 6.23 -31.49
N ILE A 73 15.64 7.16 -31.78
CA ILE A 73 14.74 7.07 -32.93
C ILE A 73 15.54 7.09 -34.24
N ARG A 74 16.58 7.92 -34.36
CA ARG A 74 17.44 7.96 -35.56
C ARG A 74 18.25 6.68 -35.74
N GLU A 75 18.81 6.14 -34.66
CA GLU A 75 19.51 4.84 -34.69
C GLU A 75 18.56 3.73 -35.16
N MET A 76 17.35 3.69 -34.60
CA MET A 76 16.34 2.71 -35.00
C MET A 76 15.91 2.91 -36.46
N ALA A 77 15.68 4.15 -36.89
CA ALA A 77 15.36 4.46 -38.29
C ALA A 77 16.46 3.94 -39.24
N GLN A 78 17.74 4.16 -38.92
CA GLN A 78 18.86 3.66 -39.70
C GLN A 78 18.87 2.12 -39.77
N GLN A 79 18.60 1.41 -38.67
CA GLN A 79 18.52 -0.04 -38.64
C GLN A 79 17.42 -0.60 -39.56
N PHE A 80 16.30 0.10 -39.68
CA PHE A 80 15.20 -0.26 -40.58
C PHE A 80 15.34 0.33 -42.00
N GLY A 81 16.48 0.95 -42.33
CA GLY A 81 16.71 1.59 -43.63
C GLY A 81 15.84 2.82 -43.89
N LEU A 82 15.26 3.40 -42.83
CA LEU A 82 14.41 4.58 -42.88
C LEU A 82 15.26 5.85 -42.75
N ALA A 83 14.92 6.87 -43.54
CA ALA A 83 15.57 8.17 -43.54
C ALA A 83 14.53 9.30 -43.48
N GLN A 84 14.99 10.50 -43.13
CA GLN A 84 14.13 11.68 -43.14
C GLN A 84 13.60 11.91 -44.57
N ALA A 85 12.28 12.08 -44.71
CA ALA A 85 11.65 12.32 -45.99
C ALA A 85 12.19 13.60 -46.63
N LYS A 86 12.53 13.56 -47.92
CA LYS A 86 13.00 14.73 -48.66
C LYS A 86 11.81 15.61 -49.04
N SER A 87 12.06 16.92 -49.22
CA SER A 87 11.04 17.85 -49.72
C SER A 87 10.49 17.35 -51.07
N GLY A 88 9.16 17.19 -51.17
CA GLY A 88 8.47 16.67 -52.36
C GLY A 88 8.20 15.15 -52.36
N GLN A 89 8.62 14.40 -51.33
CA GLN A 89 8.34 12.97 -51.23
C GLN A 89 6.91 12.70 -50.73
N ILE A 90 6.09 12.04 -51.54
CA ILE A 90 4.70 11.68 -51.21
C ILE A 90 4.67 10.32 -50.50
N ARG A 91 4.02 10.26 -49.33
CA ARG A 91 3.85 9.03 -48.56
C ARG A 91 2.56 8.32 -49.02
N HIS A 92 2.68 7.14 -49.62
CA HIS A 92 1.51 6.29 -49.89
C HIS A 92 1.21 5.45 -48.64
N VAL A 93 0.07 5.73 -48.02
CA VAL A 93 -0.48 4.89 -46.96
C VAL A 93 -1.46 3.95 -47.65
N GLU A 94 -1.08 2.69 -47.84
CA GLU A 94 -2.07 1.68 -48.20
C GLU A 94 -3.02 1.55 -47.01
N ALA A 95 -4.29 1.90 -47.22
CA ALA A 95 -5.33 1.65 -46.23
C ALA A 95 -5.44 0.13 -46.08
N GLY A 96 -4.83 -0.41 -45.03
CA GLY A 96 -4.96 -1.82 -44.66
C GLY A 96 -6.43 -2.17 -44.50
N GLN A 97 -6.87 -3.19 -45.25
CA GLN A 97 -8.19 -3.80 -45.19
C GLN A 97 -8.42 -4.50 -43.86
#